data_AF-A0A1D4PW26-F1
#
_entry.id   AF-A0A1D4PW26-F1
#
_cell.length_a   1.000
_cell.length_b   1.000
_cell.length_c   1.000
_cell.angle_alpha   90.00
_cell.angle_beta   90.00
_cell.angle_gamma   90.00
#
_symmetry.space_group_name_H-M   'P 1'
#
loop_
_entity.id
_entity.type
_entity.pdbx_description
1 polymer ?
#
loop_
_entity_poly.entity_id
_entity_poly.type
_entity_poly.pdbx_seq_one_letter_code
_entity_poly.pdbx_strand_id
1 'polypeptide(L)' 'MSLPVAIILGIIAIPIYAYFWAFIFLWENKRRVKRNNFDPMTKKQFNLLLIVHAICAAGFVILAIYTSYFK' A
#
# COMPACT_ATOMS: atom_id res chain seq x y z
N MET A 1 21.31 8.71 9.04
CA MET A 1 21.13 7.55 8.13
C MET A 1 21.74 7.91 6.78
N SER A 2 22.47 7.00 6.13
CA SER A 2 22.98 7.27 4.77
C SER A 2 21.86 7.17 3.72
N LEU A 3 21.98 7.93 2.63
CA LEU A 3 21.01 7.92 1.54
C LEU A 3 20.74 6.51 0.98
N PRO A 4 21.76 5.64 0.76
CA PRO A 4 21.51 4.27 0.30
C PRO A 4 20.64 3.46 1.26
N VAL A 5 20.82 3.62 2.58
CA VAL A 5 20.02 2.91 3.58
C VAL A 5 18.57 3.40 3.56
N ALA A 6 18.34 4.69 3.39
CA ALA A 6 16.99 5.25 3.28
C ALA A 6 16.25 4.73 2.04
N ILE A 7 16.95 4.58 0.90
CA ILE A 7 16.38 4.01 -0.33
C ILE A 7 16.00 2.54 -0.12
N ILE A 8 16.88 1.73 0.48
CA ILE A 8 16.63 0.31 0.73
C ILE A 8 15.39 0.15 1.63
N LEU A 9 15.32 0.90 2.73
CA LEU A 9 14.16 0.87 3.63
C LEU A 9 12.90 1.38 2.96
N GLY A 10 13.01 2.39 2.09
CA GLY A 10 11.89 2.88 1.29
C GLY A 10 11.31 1.81 0.37
N ILE A 11 12.18 1.07 -0.34
CA ILE A 11 11.76 -0.03 -1.23
C ILE A 11 11.05 -1.14 -0.42
N ILE A 12 11.55 -1.47 0.78
CA ILE A 12 10.93 -2.47 1.66
C ILE A 12 9.59 -1.98 2.22
N ALA A 13 9.46 -0.70 2.51
CA ALA A 13 8.23 -0.12 3.05
C ALA A 13 7.06 -0.15 2.07
N ILE A 14 7.32 -0.06 0.76
CA ILE A 14 6.29 -0.05 -0.29
C ILE A 14 5.40 -1.31 -0.26
N PRO A 15 5.93 -2.55 -0.37
CA PRO A 15 5.10 -3.74 -0.32
C PRO A 15 4.42 -3.90 1.04
N ILE A 16 5.09 -3.56 2.15
CA ILE A 16 4.49 -3.63 3.50
C ILE A 16 3.24 -2.76 3.57
N TYR A 17 3.34 -1.49 3.14
CA TYR A 17 2.21 -0.57 3.11
C TYR A 17 1.09 -1.08 2.19
N ALA A 18 1.43 -1.49 0.97
CA ALA A 18 0.45 -1.94 0.00
C ALA A 18 -0.33 -3.16 0.50
N TYR A 19 0.36 -4.17 1.05
CA TYR A 19 -0.27 -5.36 1.62
C TYR A 19 -1.09 -5.06 2.86
N PHE A 20 -0.60 -4.17 3.74
CA PHE A 20 -1.34 -3.78 4.94
C PHE A 20 -2.71 -3.17 4.60
N TRP A 21 -2.74 -2.21 3.67
CA TRP A 21 -3.99 -1.61 3.23
C TRP A 21 -4.87 -2.60 2.46
N ALA A 22 -4.29 -3.38 1.55
CA ALA A 22 -5.03 -4.40 0.84
C ALA A 22 -5.69 -5.42 1.78
N PHE A 23 -5.02 -5.79 2.86
CA PHE A 23 -5.57 -6.64 3.91
C PHE A 23 -6.76 -5.99 4.63
N ILE A 24 -6.65 -4.72 5.03
CA ILE A 24 -7.75 -3.99 5.68
C ILE A 24 -8.98 -3.93 4.78
N PHE A 25 -8.79 -3.57 3.50
CA PHE A 25 -9.90 -3.48 2.54
C PHE A 25 -10.54 -4.85 2.27
N LEU A 26 -9.74 -5.92 2.18
CA LEU A 26 -10.26 -7.27 2.03
C LEU A 26 -11.05 -7.71 3.26
N TRP A 27 -10.58 -7.37 4.46
CA TRP A 27 -11.27 -7.69 5.71
C TRP A 27 -12.62 -6.97 5.82
N GLU A 28 -12.66 -5.68 5.48
CA GLU A 28 -13.89 -4.90 5.46
C GLU A 28 -14.86 -5.41 4.38
N ASN A 29 -14.37 -5.78 3.19
CA ASN A 29 -15.21 -6.40 2.15
C ASN A 29 -15.85 -7.69 2.65
N LYS A 30 -15.07 -8.59 3.30
CA LYS A 30 -15.62 -9.83 3.89
C LYS A 30 -16.71 -9.55 4.93
N ARG A 31 -16.54 -8.51 5.75
CA ARG A 31 -17.56 -8.09 6.72
C ARG A 31 -18.83 -7.59 6.04
N ARG A 32 -18.71 -6.80 4.98
CA ARG A 32 -19.84 -6.26 4.21
C ARG A 32 -20.61 -7.34 3.45
N VAL A 33 -19.89 -8.29 2.84
CA VAL A 33 -20.48 -9.46 2.17
C VAL A 33 -21.34 -10.25 3.16
N LYS A 34 -20.82 -10.50 4.38
CA LYS A 34 -21.54 -11.24 5.42
C LYS A 34 -22.76 -10.51 5.99
N ARG A 35 -22.72 -9.17 6.07
CA ARG A 35 -23.77 -8.36 6.71
C ARG A 35 -24.86 -7.91 5.75
N ASN A 36 -24.49 -7.58 4.51
CA ASN A 36 -25.34 -6.82 3.59
C ASN A 36 -25.52 -7.51 2.22
N ASN A 37 -25.14 -8.80 2.07
CA ASN A 37 -25.23 -9.55 0.80
C ASN A 37 -24.53 -8.87 -0.40
N PHE A 38 -23.46 -8.12 -0.17
CA PHE A 38 -22.64 -7.58 -1.26
C PHE A 38 -21.86 -8.69 -1.97
N ASP A 39 -21.52 -8.44 -3.24
CA ASP A 39 -20.61 -9.31 -3.98
C ASP A 39 -19.19 -9.30 -3.38
N PRO A 40 -18.53 -10.47 -3.29
CA PRO A 40 -17.17 -10.57 -2.81
C PRO A 40 -16.18 -9.87 -3.76
N MET A 41 -15.16 -9.26 -3.17
CA MET A 41 -14.08 -8.64 -3.93
C MET A 41 -13.42 -9.68 -4.84
N THR A 42 -13.38 -9.37 -6.14
CA THR A 42 -12.72 -10.22 -7.14
C THR A 42 -11.19 -10.08 -7.04
N LYS A 43 -10.46 -11.08 -7.54
CA LYS A 43 -8.98 -11.03 -7.63
C LYS A 43 -8.49 -9.80 -8.39
N LYS A 44 -9.23 -9.35 -9.42
CA LYS A 44 -8.91 -8.14 -10.19
C LYS A 44 -8.99 -6.88 -9.33
N GLN A 45 -10.06 -6.73 -8.55
CA GLN A 45 -10.23 -5.60 -7.64
C GLN A 45 -9.15 -5.58 -6.56
N PHE A 46 -8.79 -6.75 -6.00
CA PHE A 46 -7.72 -6.85 -5.02
C PHE A 46 -6.36 -6.44 -5.61
N ASN A 47 -6.02 -6.93 -6.80
CA ASN A 47 -4.76 -6.57 -7.47
C ASN A 47 -4.72 -5.08 -7.83
N LEU A 48 -5.84 -4.50 -8.29
CA LEU A 48 -5.93 -3.07 -8.54
C LEU A 48 -5.67 -2.27 -7.26
N LEU A 49 -6.25 -2.70 -6.14
CA LEU A 49 -6.09 -2.04 -4.85
C LEU A 49 -4.64 -2.11 -4.35
N LEU A 50 -3.97 -3.26 -4.54
CA LEU A 50 -2.53 -3.41 -4.30
C LEU A 50 -1.69 -2.45 -5.14
N ILE A 51 -1.95 -2.37 -6.45
CA ILE A 51 -1.20 -1.50 -7.36
C ILE A 51 -1.38 -0.02 -6.98
N VAL A 52 -2.62 0.40 -6.71
CA VAL A 52 -2.92 1.79 -6.31
C VAL A 52 -2.16 2.16 -5.03
N HIS A 53 -2.20 1.31 -4.01
CA HIS A 53 -1.51 1.59 -2.75
C HIS A 53 0.02 1.50 -2.88
N ALA A 54 0.54 0.64 -3.76
CA ALA A 54 1.97 0.60 -4.06
C ALA A 54 2.46 1.88 -4.74
N ILE A 55 1.69 2.44 -5.70
CA ILE A 55 1.99 3.73 -6.34
C ILE A 55 1.95 4.86 -5.31
N CYS A 56 0.93 4.91 -4.45
CA CYS A 56 0.85 5.90 -3.38
C CYS A 56 2.04 5.80 -2.42
N ALA A 57 2.42 4.59 -2.00
CA ALA A 57 3.56 4.36 -1.12
C ALA A 57 4.88 4.80 -1.77
N ALA A 58 5.08 4.49 -3.05
CA ALA A 58 6.26 4.92 -3.79
C ALA A 58 6.37 6.44 -3.84
N GLY A 59 5.27 7.14 -4.14
CA GLY A 59 5.22 8.60 -4.12
C GLY A 59 5.56 9.17 -2.74
N PHE A 60 5.04 8.57 -1.67
CA PHE A 60 5.32 8.98 -0.30
C PHE A 60 6.79 8.76 0.10
N VAL A 61 7.37 7.62 -0.29
CA VAL A 61 8.79 7.31 -0.07
C VAL A 61 9.70 8.30 -0.81
N ILE A 62 9.39 8.61 -2.07
CA ILE A 62 10.15 9.60 -2.85
C ILE A 62 10.10 10.97 -2.18
N LEU A 63 8.91 11.43 -1.78
CA LEU A 63 8.74 12.70 -1.07
C LEU A 63 9.49 12.72 0.26
N ALA A 64 9.43 11.64 1.03
CA ALA A 64 10.12 11.53 2.31
C ALA A 64 11.64 11.58 2.14
N ILE A 65 12.20 10.86 1.15
CA ILE A 65 13.63 10.89 0.85
C ILE A 65 14.05 12.28 0.36
N TYR A 66 13.30 12.87 -0.58
CA TYR A 66 13.60 14.19 -1.12
C TYR A 66 13.66 15.25 -0.01
N THR A 67 12.63 15.29 0.85
CA THR A 67 12.56 16.26 1.95
C THR A 67 13.56 15.99 3.09
N SER A 68 14.12 14.79 3.19
CA SER A 68 15.11 14.46 4.24
C SER A 68 16.56 14.67 3.79
N TYR A 69 16.84 14.57 2.49
CA TYR A 69 18.21 14.53 1.96
C TYR A 69 18.56 15.62 0.95
N PHE A 70 17.57 16.21 0.27
CA PHE A 70 17.78 17.14 -0.84
C PHE A 70 17.03 18.47 -0.67
N LYS A 71 16.53 18.70 0.56
CA LYS A 71 15.82 19.92 0.94
C LYS A 71 16.77 21.04 1.30
#